data_AF-A0A962ZPM2-F1
#
_entry.id   AF-A0A962ZPM2-F1
#
_cell.length_a   1.000
_cell.length_b   1.000
_cell.length_c   1.000
_cell.angle_alpha   90.00
_cell.angle_beta   90.00
_cell.angle_gamma   90.00
#
_symmetry.space_group_name_H-M   'P 1'
#
loop_
_entity.id
_entity.type
_entity.pdbx_description
1 polymer ?
#
loop_
_entity_poly.entity_id
_entity_poly.type
_entity_poly.pdbx_seq_one_letter_code
_entity_poly.pdbx_strand_id
1 'polypeptide(L)'
;MPVILSAAVASIFMLFATASHADQASDTEYVWDLGEIFPGTEAWNTARERVLSDLEKIEARRGTLGKSAESLYDTLQLISSTSRDAYRVYAYSSLAGDEDLRNTGTQERNQLGDIMLARFSQATAWVQPEILSIGEELINAYLKEEPRLDPFRFQLKNTLRNAPHTLGEEAEQTLAYLSQTFSSPSNIYSLVANSDIPWPEVTLSDGETHVIDSQGYGRWRSSENRNDRKLVFDTFWTKWGEYSSSVGAILNTHIQTQAALAQARH
;
A
#
# COMPACT_ATOMS: atom_id res chain seq x y z
N MET A 1 -59.42 26.75 37.89
CA MET A 1 -58.67 26.48 39.15
C MET A 1 -58.35 24.99 39.20
N PRO A 2 -57.21 24.61 39.81
CA PRO A 2 -56.19 23.69 39.30
C PRO A 2 -56.26 22.31 40.02
N VAL A 3 -55.39 21.32 39.78
CA VAL A 3 -54.10 21.10 40.45
C VAL A 3 -53.24 20.14 39.62
N ILE A 4 -51.97 20.52 39.46
CA ILE A 4 -50.84 19.79 38.89
C ILE A 4 -50.08 19.09 40.03
N LEU A 5 -49.69 17.83 39.87
CA LEU A 5 -48.59 17.19 40.63
C LEU A 5 -47.98 16.09 39.72
N SER A 6 -46.91 16.39 39.00
CA SER A 6 -45.49 16.15 39.36
C SER A 6 -45.13 14.65 39.46
N ALA A 7 -44.70 14.08 38.33
CA ALA A 7 -43.97 12.82 38.28
C ALA A 7 -42.50 13.14 38.01
N ALA A 8 -41.65 12.91 39.00
CA ALA A 8 -40.20 13.07 38.90
C ALA A 8 -39.61 11.96 38.03
N VAL A 9 -39.07 12.33 36.87
CA VAL A 9 -38.25 11.44 36.04
C VAL A 9 -36.82 11.54 36.57
N ALA A 10 -36.37 10.47 37.24
CA ALA A 10 -34.98 10.33 37.64
C ALA A 10 -34.14 9.94 36.42
N SER A 11 -33.51 10.93 35.77
CA SER A 11 -32.51 10.70 34.75
C SER A 11 -31.23 10.15 35.39
N ILE A 12 -30.97 8.86 35.19
CA ILE A 12 -29.67 8.26 35.50
C ILE A 12 -28.68 8.77 34.45
N PHE A 13 -27.92 9.81 34.79
CA PHE A 13 -26.69 10.13 34.07
C PHE A 13 -25.66 9.05 34.42
N MET A 14 -25.46 8.08 33.51
CA MET A 14 -24.22 7.30 33.52
C MET A 14 -23.09 8.28 33.20
N LEU A 15 -22.29 8.62 34.21
CA LEU A 15 -20.96 9.13 33.98
C LEU A 15 -20.19 8.05 33.22
N PHE A 16 -20.08 8.19 31.90
CA PHE A 16 -18.93 7.66 31.21
C PHE A 16 -17.74 8.44 31.77
N ALA A 17 -16.99 7.81 32.67
CA ALA A 17 -15.63 8.23 32.92
C ALA A 17 -14.92 8.12 31.57
N THR A 18 -14.80 9.23 30.84
CA THR A 18 -13.77 9.34 29.84
C THR A 18 -12.49 9.18 30.62
N ALA A 19 -11.91 7.99 30.57
CA ALA A 19 -10.51 7.82 30.85
C ALA A 19 -9.81 8.77 29.86
N SER A 20 -9.55 10.00 30.33
CA SER A 20 -8.51 10.81 29.73
C SER A 20 -7.30 9.90 29.79
N HIS A 21 -6.94 9.32 28.65
CA HIS A 21 -5.58 8.87 28.48
C HIS A 21 -4.80 10.16 28.65
N ALA A 22 -4.29 10.33 29.87
CA ALA A 22 -3.35 11.38 30.17
C ALA A 22 -2.30 11.34 29.07
N ASP A 23 -1.89 12.51 28.60
CA ASP A 23 -0.61 12.69 27.92
C ASP A 23 0.42 11.83 28.66
N GLN A 24 0.67 10.61 28.18
CA GLN A 24 1.84 9.88 28.58
C GLN A 24 2.92 10.57 27.78
N ALA A 25 3.60 11.52 28.45
CA ALA A 25 4.94 11.90 28.06
C ALA A 25 5.69 10.58 27.92
N SER A 26 5.88 10.16 26.67
CA SER A 26 6.61 8.96 26.35
C SER A 26 8.01 9.17 26.87
N ASP A 27 8.44 8.27 27.75
CA ASP A 27 9.80 8.30 28.27
C ASP A 27 10.72 8.16 27.05
N THR A 28 11.47 9.22 26.73
CA THR A 28 12.14 9.38 25.42
C THR A 28 13.16 8.28 25.14
N GLU A 29 13.54 7.52 26.17
CA GLU A 29 14.36 6.31 26.06
C GLU A 29 13.70 5.20 25.22
N TYR A 30 12.36 5.13 25.19
CA TYR A 30 11.61 4.09 24.48
C TYR A 30 10.96 4.57 23.18
N VAL A 31 11.29 5.78 22.72
CA VAL A 31 10.79 6.36 21.48
C VAL A 31 11.95 6.53 20.51
N TRP A 32 11.75 6.18 19.24
CA TRP A 32 12.76 6.46 18.22
C TRP A 32 12.96 7.98 18.07
N ASP A 33 14.17 8.41 17.69
CA ASP A 33 14.45 9.82 17.44
C ASP A 33 14.30 10.14 15.95
N LEU A 34 13.15 10.71 15.57
CA LEU A 34 12.92 11.18 14.20
C LEU A 34 13.73 12.45 13.85
N GLY A 35 14.33 13.10 14.84
CA GLY A 35 15.22 14.24 14.69
C GLY A 35 16.44 13.95 13.81
N GLU A 36 16.91 12.69 13.81
CA GLU A 36 17.99 12.23 12.93
C GLU A 36 17.60 12.28 11.44
N ILE A 37 16.31 12.09 11.14
CA ILE A 37 15.79 12.19 9.77
C ILE A 37 15.54 13.66 9.44
N PHE A 38 14.70 14.34 10.23
CA PHE A 38 14.46 15.78 10.15
C PHE A 38 14.32 16.38 11.55
N PRO A 39 14.98 17.50 11.86
CA PRO A 39 14.89 18.17 13.17
C PRO A 39 13.49 18.61 13.57
N GLY A 40 12.54 18.62 12.62
CA GLY A 40 11.16 18.98 12.88
C GLY A 40 10.33 19.07 11.60
N THR A 41 9.05 19.39 11.79
CA THR A 41 8.04 19.39 10.73
C THR A 41 8.29 20.43 9.64
N GLU A 42 8.92 21.56 9.96
CA GLU A 42 9.30 22.60 9.00
C GLU A 42 10.43 22.14 8.07
N ALA A 43 11.45 21.49 8.63
CA ALA A 43 12.55 20.92 7.84
C ALA A 43 12.04 19.80 6.92
N TRP A 44 11.13 18.97 7.43
CA TRP A 44 10.42 17.98 6.64
C TRP A 44 9.60 18.62 5.50
N ASN A 45 8.83 19.68 5.78
CA ASN A 45 7.99 20.34 4.78
C ASN A 45 8.84 20.95 3.66
N THR A 46 9.94 21.62 4.04
CA THR A 46 10.93 22.17 3.10
C THR A 46 11.51 21.07 2.20
N ALA A 47 11.86 19.92 2.77
CA ALA A 47 12.39 18.78 2.01
C ALA A 47 11.35 18.20 1.04
N ARG A 48 10.09 18.07 1.48
CA ARG A 48 8.96 17.62 0.64
C ARG A 48 8.74 18.57 -0.54
N GLU A 49 8.73 19.88 -0.30
CA GLU A 49 8.56 20.88 -1.36
C GLU A 49 9.71 20.85 -2.37
N ARG A 50 10.95 20.60 -1.91
CA ARG A 50 12.09 20.40 -2.82
C ARG A 50 11.88 19.18 -3.72
N VAL A 51 11.43 18.05 -3.15
CA VAL A 51 11.12 16.84 -3.95
C VAL A 51 10.06 17.17 -5.00
N LEU A 52 8.97 17.84 -4.62
CA LEU A 52 7.91 18.23 -5.54
C LEU A 52 8.41 19.14 -6.68
N SER A 53 9.32 20.08 -6.39
CA SER A 53 9.95 20.92 -7.41
C SER A 53 10.88 20.12 -8.34
N ASP A 54 11.60 19.13 -7.82
CA ASP A 54 12.45 18.27 -8.65
C ASP A 54 11.64 17.38 -9.61
N LEU A 55 10.37 17.08 -9.30
CA LEU A 55 9.49 16.35 -10.23
C LEU A 55 9.31 17.09 -11.55
N GLU A 56 9.18 18.42 -11.51
CA GLU A 56 9.07 19.24 -12.73
C GLU A 56 10.33 19.17 -13.58
N LYS A 57 11.50 19.13 -12.93
CA LYS A 57 12.80 18.97 -13.61
C LYS A 57 12.95 17.59 -14.23
N ILE A 58 12.43 16.55 -13.58
CA ILE A 58 12.40 15.18 -14.13
C ILE A 58 11.51 15.15 -15.37
N GLU A 59 10.28 15.67 -15.30
CA GLU A 59 9.37 15.70 -16.44
C GLU A 59 9.94 16.49 -17.64
N ALA A 60 10.69 17.57 -17.38
CA ALA A 60 11.37 18.33 -18.43
C ALA A 60 12.46 17.53 -19.18
N ARG A 61 12.91 16.38 -18.65
CA ARG A 61 13.87 15.47 -19.30
C ARG A 61 13.20 14.45 -20.23
N ARG A 62 11.87 14.39 -20.28
CA ARG A 62 11.13 13.48 -21.17
C ARG A 62 11.52 13.72 -22.64
N GLY A 63 11.76 12.63 -23.37
CA GLY A 63 12.20 12.65 -24.76
C GLY A 63 13.68 13.03 -24.96
N THR A 64 14.48 13.05 -23.89
CA THR A 64 15.90 13.42 -23.95
C THR A 64 16.87 12.28 -23.66
N LEU A 65 16.42 11.12 -23.15
CA LEU A 65 17.30 10.03 -22.73
C LEU A 65 18.15 9.50 -23.90
N GLY A 66 17.61 9.55 -25.11
CA GLY A 66 18.28 9.09 -26.33
C GLY A 66 19.26 10.10 -26.95
N LYS A 67 19.34 11.35 -26.45
CA LYS A 67 20.14 12.40 -27.10
C LYS A 67 21.64 12.25 -26.92
N SER A 68 22.09 11.72 -25.78
CA SER A 68 23.50 11.41 -25.49
C SER A 68 23.62 10.55 -24.21
N ALA A 69 24.78 9.91 -24.02
CA ALA A 69 25.09 9.18 -22.79
C ALA A 69 25.04 10.07 -21.54
N GLU A 70 25.50 11.33 -21.66
CA GLU A 70 25.41 12.34 -20.61
C GLU A 70 23.95 12.67 -20.25
N SER A 71 23.08 12.85 -21.25
CA SER A 71 21.66 13.16 -21.00
C SER A 71 20.94 12.01 -20.28
N LEU A 72 21.28 10.76 -20.60
CA LEU A 72 20.79 9.59 -19.88
C LEU A 72 21.30 9.60 -18.43
N TYR A 73 22.60 9.81 -18.22
CA TYR A 73 23.20 9.86 -16.89
C TYR A 73 22.59 10.94 -16.01
N ASP A 74 22.53 12.18 -16.51
CA ASP A 74 21.98 13.32 -15.77
C ASP A 74 20.56 13.07 -15.31
N THR A 75 19.76 12.41 -16.15
CA THR A 75 18.36 12.11 -15.84
C THR A 75 18.25 11.01 -14.78
N LEU A 76 19.00 9.90 -14.93
CA LEU A 76 18.99 8.82 -13.95
C LEU A 76 19.55 9.28 -12.60
N GLN A 77 20.58 10.12 -12.62
CA GLN A 77 21.16 10.72 -11.42
C GLN A 77 20.16 11.65 -10.72
N LEU A 78 19.45 12.50 -11.47
CA LEU A 78 18.40 13.35 -10.93
C LEU A 78 17.31 12.49 -10.26
N ILE A 79 16.77 11.51 -10.99
CA ILE A 79 15.74 10.59 -10.47
C ILE A 79 16.23 9.87 -9.21
N SER A 80 17.46 9.34 -9.22
CA SER A 80 18.03 8.64 -8.06
C SER A 80 18.16 9.55 -6.84
N SER A 81 18.61 10.78 -7.04
CA SER A 81 18.77 11.75 -5.95
C SER A 81 17.43 12.20 -5.39
N THR A 82 16.45 12.50 -6.25
CA THR A 82 15.09 12.86 -5.87
C THR A 82 14.38 11.69 -5.18
N SER A 83 14.57 10.46 -5.65
CA SER A 83 14.02 9.24 -5.03
C SER A 83 14.52 9.06 -3.60
N ARG A 84 15.84 9.18 -3.38
CA ARG A 84 16.42 9.10 -2.03
C ARG A 84 15.81 10.13 -1.09
N ASP A 85 15.67 11.37 -1.57
CA ASP A 85 15.13 12.46 -0.76
C ASP A 85 13.62 12.25 -0.50
N ALA A 86 12.87 11.77 -1.49
CA ALA A 86 11.45 11.40 -1.37
C ALA A 86 11.23 10.28 -0.34
N TYR A 87 12.03 9.21 -0.39
CA TYR A 87 11.93 8.13 0.59
C TYR A 87 12.31 8.57 2.00
N ARG A 88 13.25 9.51 2.16
CA ARG A 88 13.58 10.09 3.46
C ARG A 88 12.42 10.92 4.03
N VAL A 89 11.77 11.74 3.19
CA VAL A 89 10.55 12.49 3.54
C VAL A 89 9.43 11.54 3.95
N TYR A 90 9.20 10.48 3.18
CA TYR A 90 8.18 9.48 3.48
C TYR A 90 8.45 8.72 4.78
N ALA A 91 9.69 8.27 5.00
CA ALA A 91 10.06 7.53 6.21
C ALA A 91 9.75 8.33 7.49
N TYR A 92 10.08 9.62 7.52
CA TYR A 92 9.73 10.48 8.65
C TYR A 92 8.21 10.54 8.90
N SER A 93 7.41 10.77 7.84
CA SER A 93 5.97 10.92 8.01
C SER A 93 5.25 9.61 8.32
N SER A 94 5.74 8.48 7.77
CA SER A 94 5.21 7.15 8.06
C SER A 94 5.50 6.76 9.51
N LEU A 95 6.76 6.89 9.95
CA LEU A 95 7.14 6.56 11.32
C LEU A 95 6.40 7.45 12.33
N ALA A 96 6.33 8.77 12.09
CA ALA A 96 5.54 9.67 12.93
C ALA A 96 4.05 9.31 12.95
N GLY A 97 3.50 8.82 11.83
CA GLY A 97 2.12 8.34 11.75
C GLY A 97 1.87 7.06 12.53
N ASP A 98 2.88 6.19 12.64
CA ASP A 98 2.78 4.91 13.36
C ASP A 98 2.88 5.07 14.89
N GLU A 99 3.41 6.19 15.38
CA GLU A 99 3.52 6.50 16.81
C GLU A 99 2.15 6.58 17.50
N ASP A 100 1.18 7.24 16.88
CA ASP A 100 -0.21 7.30 17.34
C ASP A 100 -1.18 7.51 16.17
N LEU A 101 -1.89 6.44 15.81
CA LEU A 101 -2.90 6.45 14.75
C LEU A 101 -4.09 7.39 15.03
N ARG A 102 -4.25 7.88 16.27
CA ARG A 102 -5.30 8.84 16.64
C ARG A 102 -4.89 10.29 16.39
N ASN A 103 -3.59 10.56 16.20
CA ASN A 103 -3.08 11.91 16.00
C ASN A 103 -3.28 12.39 14.57
N THR A 104 -4.33 13.18 14.35
CA THR A 104 -4.72 13.66 13.01
C THR A 104 -3.63 14.45 12.28
N GLY A 105 -2.78 15.19 12.98
CA GLY A 105 -1.69 15.96 12.37
C GLY A 105 -0.58 15.08 11.80
N THR A 106 -0.26 13.96 12.45
CA THR A 106 0.69 12.97 11.92
C THR A 106 0.09 12.18 10.76
N GLN A 107 -1.20 11.81 10.86
CA GLN A 107 -1.92 11.13 9.78
C GLN A 107 -2.02 11.98 8.51
N GLU A 108 -2.34 13.28 8.64
CA GLU A 108 -2.34 14.22 7.51
C GLU A 108 -0.95 14.29 6.87
N ARG A 109 0.11 14.36 7.68
CA ARG A 109 1.49 14.39 7.20
C ARG A 109 1.86 13.13 6.44
N ASN A 110 1.46 11.97 6.93
CA ASN A 110 1.67 10.69 6.26
C ASN A 110 0.97 10.66 4.90
N GLN A 111 -0.29 11.09 4.85
CA GLN A 111 -1.06 11.21 3.61
C GLN A 111 -0.39 12.14 2.58
N LEU A 112 0.21 13.25 3.03
CA LEU A 112 0.98 14.15 2.16
C LEU A 112 2.27 13.49 1.63
N GLY A 113 2.92 12.64 2.43
CA GLY A 113 4.03 11.78 2.01
C GLY A 113 3.62 10.78 0.93
N ASP A 114 2.49 10.09 1.12
CA ASP A 114 1.92 9.16 0.14
C ASP A 114 1.59 9.86 -1.19
N ILE A 115 0.93 11.02 -1.12
CA ILE A 115 0.61 11.82 -2.32
C ILE A 115 1.88 12.23 -3.05
N MET A 116 2.94 12.62 -2.35
CA MET A 116 4.22 12.95 -2.95
C MET A 116 4.86 11.74 -3.65
N LEU A 117 4.87 10.55 -3.03
CA LEU A 117 5.38 9.32 -3.65
C LEU A 117 4.57 8.90 -4.88
N ALA A 118 3.25 9.07 -4.84
CA ALA A 118 2.38 8.84 -6.00
C ALA A 118 2.74 9.78 -7.15
N ARG A 119 2.95 11.07 -6.86
CA ARG A 119 3.40 12.06 -7.87
C ARG A 119 4.79 11.76 -8.41
N PHE A 120 5.74 11.33 -7.57
CA PHE A 120 7.07 10.90 -8.02
C PHE A 120 6.98 9.70 -8.97
N SER A 121 6.13 8.72 -8.65
CA SER A 121 5.89 7.54 -9.50
C SER A 121 5.30 7.96 -10.86
N GLN A 122 4.34 8.89 -10.86
CA GLN A 122 3.79 9.46 -12.09
C GLN A 122 4.85 10.20 -12.90
N ALA A 123 5.66 11.04 -12.24
CA ALA A 123 6.69 11.87 -12.87
C ALA A 123 7.84 11.08 -13.52
N THR A 124 7.97 9.79 -13.18
CA THR A 124 9.03 8.89 -13.66
C THR A 124 8.52 7.74 -14.54
N ALA A 125 7.19 7.60 -14.68
CA ALA A 125 6.57 6.48 -15.40
C ALA A 125 6.98 6.37 -16.87
N TRP A 126 7.42 7.49 -17.47
CA TRP A 126 7.84 7.58 -18.87
C TRP A 126 9.26 7.06 -19.13
N VAL A 127 10.09 6.96 -18.10
CA VAL A 127 11.52 6.65 -18.21
C VAL A 127 11.73 5.26 -18.77
N GLN A 128 10.98 4.27 -18.27
CA GLN A 128 11.09 2.89 -18.74
C GLN A 128 10.65 2.75 -20.23
N PRO A 129 9.46 3.22 -20.64
CA PRO A 129 9.07 3.23 -22.05
C PRO A 129 10.09 3.91 -22.98
N GLU A 130 10.69 5.02 -22.54
CA GLU A 130 11.69 5.72 -23.34
C GLU A 130 13.02 4.97 -23.42
N ILE A 131 13.49 4.32 -22.34
CA ILE A 131 14.66 3.42 -22.39
C ILE A 131 14.40 2.27 -23.38
N LEU A 132 13.19 1.72 -23.38
CA LEU A 132 12.81 0.64 -24.29
C LEU A 132 12.77 1.10 -25.75
N SER A 133 12.29 2.32 -26.01
CA SER A 133 12.25 2.88 -27.38
C SER A 133 13.63 3.25 -27.91
N ILE A 134 14.57 3.65 -27.05
CA ILE A 134 15.99 3.87 -27.39
C ILE A 134 16.66 2.56 -27.84
N GLY A 135 16.28 1.44 -27.22
CA GLY A 135 16.74 0.11 -27.59
C GLY A 135 18.09 -0.29 -26.97
N GLU A 136 18.33 -1.60 -26.92
CA GLU A 136 19.47 -2.19 -26.22
C GLU A 136 20.82 -1.77 -26.82
N GLU A 137 20.93 -1.65 -28.14
CA GLU A 137 22.20 -1.32 -28.81
C GLU A 137 22.73 0.03 -28.36
N LEU A 138 21.89 1.07 -28.36
CA LEU A 138 22.29 2.43 -28.01
C LEU A 138 22.55 2.56 -26.50
N ILE A 139 21.73 1.94 -25.64
CA ILE A 139 22.00 1.91 -24.19
C ILE A 139 23.33 1.21 -23.87
N ASN A 140 23.65 0.12 -24.58
CA ASN A 140 24.94 -0.56 -24.42
C ASN A 140 26.12 0.29 -24.90
N ALA A 141 25.94 1.12 -25.93
CA ALA A 141 26.94 2.09 -26.36
C ALA A 141 27.15 3.17 -25.27
N TYR A 142 26.07 3.75 -24.73
CA TYR A 142 26.15 4.74 -23.65
C TYR A 142 26.83 4.20 -22.40
N LEU A 143 26.56 2.95 -22.01
CA LEU A 143 27.23 2.27 -20.88
C LEU A 143 28.74 2.08 -21.07
N LYS A 144 29.26 2.17 -22.30
CA LYS A 144 30.69 2.13 -22.61
C LYS A 144 31.29 3.53 -22.71
N GLU A 145 30.52 4.48 -23.24
CA GLU A 145 30.93 5.87 -23.44
C GLU A 145 31.00 6.66 -22.12
N GLU A 146 30.04 6.44 -21.21
CA GLU A 146 29.90 7.18 -19.96
C GLU A 146 30.05 6.25 -18.74
N PRO A 147 31.25 6.18 -18.13
CA PRO A 147 31.51 5.34 -16.96
C PRO A 147 30.62 5.66 -15.75
N ARG A 148 30.12 6.90 -15.63
CA ARG A 148 29.22 7.29 -14.54
C ARG A 148 27.86 6.58 -14.59
N LEU A 149 27.52 5.93 -15.71
CA LEU A 149 26.32 5.08 -15.82
C LEU A 149 26.46 3.72 -15.13
N ASP A 150 27.66 3.31 -14.71
CA ASP A 150 27.87 1.97 -14.15
C ASP A 150 26.98 1.63 -12.94
N PRO A 151 26.71 2.54 -11.98
CA PRO A 151 25.76 2.29 -10.89
C PRO A 151 24.34 1.97 -11.38
N PHE A 152 23.96 2.45 -12.55
CA PHE A 152 22.64 2.22 -13.15
C PHE A 152 22.60 1.02 -14.11
N ARG A 153 23.74 0.37 -14.38
CA ARG A 153 23.87 -0.74 -15.35
C ARG A 153 22.84 -1.83 -15.11
N PHE A 154 22.67 -2.25 -13.86
CA PHE A 154 21.72 -3.31 -13.52
C PHE A 154 20.29 -2.89 -13.83
N GLN A 155 19.88 -1.68 -13.42
CA GLN A 155 18.54 -1.16 -13.69
C GLN A 155 18.27 -1.07 -15.19
N LEU A 156 19.21 -0.51 -15.97
CA LEU A 156 19.10 -0.40 -17.43
C LEU A 156 18.99 -1.78 -18.09
N LYS A 157 19.83 -2.74 -17.69
CA LYS A 157 19.77 -4.11 -18.21
C LYS A 157 18.48 -4.83 -17.83
N ASN A 158 17.98 -4.62 -16.62
CA ASN A 158 16.72 -5.19 -16.18
C ASN A 158 15.53 -4.61 -16.94
N THR A 159 15.54 -3.30 -17.22
CA THR A 159 14.55 -2.66 -18.09
C THR A 159 14.56 -3.26 -19.49
N LEU A 160 15.73 -3.35 -20.12
CA LEU A 160 15.88 -3.91 -21.47
C LEU A 160 15.50 -5.39 -21.54
N ARG A 161 15.75 -6.17 -20.49
CA ARG A 161 15.31 -7.58 -20.40
C ARG A 161 13.79 -7.71 -20.50
N ASN A 162 13.04 -6.70 -20.05
CA ASN A 162 11.58 -6.68 -20.14
C ASN A 162 11.06 -6.17 -21.49
N ALA A 163 11.94 -5.74 -22.42
CA ALA A 163 11.52 -5.25 -23.74
C ALA A 163 10.66 -6.25 -24.50
N PRO A 164 10.98 -7.56 -24.57
CA PRO A 164 10.14 -8.55 -25.25
C PRO A 164 8.76 -8.71 -24.60
N HIS A 165 8.63 -8.33 -23.33
CA HIS A 165 7.43 -8.44 -22.51
C HIS A 165 6.68 -7.12 -22.35
N THR A 166 7.08 -6.08 -23.08
CA THR A 166 6.41 -4.78 -23.09
C THR A 166 5.73 -4.60 -24.43
N LEU A 167 4.43 -4.40 -24.42
CA LEU A 167 3.67 -4.21 -25.65
C LEU A 167 3.91 -2.80 -26.24
N GLY A 168 3.42 -2.58 -27.46
CA GLY A 168 3.34 -1.23 -28.02
C GLY A 168 2.43 -0.33 -27.18
N GLU A 169 2.66 0.98 -27.28
CA GLU A 169 1.97 2.01 -26.47
C GLU A 169 0.45 1.85 -26.45
N GLU A 170 -0.17 1.63 -27.61
CA GLU A 170 -1.63 1.44 -27.74
C GLU A 170 -2.13 0.22 -26.94
N ALA A 171 -1.40 -0.89 -26.97
CA ALA A 171 -1.78 -2.12 -26.31
C ALA A 171 -1.53 -2.04 -24.79
N GLU A 172 -0.41 -1.45 -24.34
CA GLU A 172 -0.19 -1.19 -22.91
C GLU A 172 -1.24 -0.22 -22.35
N GLN A 173 -1.59 0.84 -23.09
CA GLN A 173 -2.63 1.78 -22.70
C GLN A 173 -4.00 1.10 -22.58
N THR A 174 -4.30 0.19 -23.51
CA THR A 174 -5.53 -0.62 -23.46
C THR A 174 -5.57 -1.51 -22.22
N LEU A 175 -4.47 -2.20 -21.90
CA LEU A 175 -4.37 -3.02 -20.69
C LEU A 175 -4.48 -2.16 -19.42
N ALA A 176 -3.94 -0.94 -19.42
CA ALA A 176 -4.03 -0.02 -18.29
C ALA A 176 -5.48 0.39 -17.98
N TYR A 177 -6.31 0.63 -19.00
CA TYR A 177 -7.75 0.92 -18.82
C TYR A 177 -8.52 -0.23 -18.17
N LEU A 178 -8.05 -1.47 -18.36
CA LEU A 178 -8.66 -2.68 -17.80
C LEU A 178 -8.10 -3.08 -16.44
N SER A 179 -7.13 -2.34 -15.89
CA SER A 179 -6.47 -2.67 -14.61
C SER A 179 -7.46 -2.88 -13.46
N GLN A 180 -8.49 -2.04 -13.34
CA GLN A 180 -9.52 -2.19 -12.31
C GLN A 180 -10.38 -3.44 -12.52
N THR A 181 -10.66 -3.80 -13.77
CA THR A 181 -11.36 -5.04 -14.12
C THR A 181 -10.51 -6.25 -13.73
N PHE A 182 -9.20 -6.21 -14.01
CA PHE A 182 -8.26 -7.27 -13.67
C PHE A 182 -8.07 -7.45 -12.16
N SER A 183 -8.20 -6.38 -11.36
CA SER A 183 -8.11 -6.44 -9.89
C SER A 183 -9.42 -6.84 -9.19
N SER A 184 -10.55 -6.75 -9.89
CA SER A 184 -11.88 -6.97 -9.32
C SER A 184 -12.08 -8.34 -8.66
N PRO A 185 -11.56 -9.48 -9.18
CA PRO A 185 -11.69 -10.77 -8.50
C PRO A 185 -11.19 -10.76 -7.04
N SER A 186 -10.05 -10.13 -6.77
CA SER A 186 -9.49 -10.04 -5.42
C SER A 186 -10.36 -9.17 -4.51
N ASN A 187 -10.93 -8.08 -5.04
CA ASN A 187 -11.83 -7.20 -4.31
C ASN A 187 -13.14 -7.93 -3.94
N ILE A 188 -13.72 -8.65 -4.89
CA ILE A 188 -14.94 -9.43 -4.68
C ILE A 188 -14.69 -10.54 -3.64
N TYR A 189 -13.58 -11.28 -3.75
CA TYR A 189 -13.21 -12.27 -2.74
C TYR A 189 -13.13 -11.64 -1.34
N SER A 190 -12.49 -10.46 -1.23
CA SER A 190 -12.32 -9.77 0.04
C SER A 190 -13.65 -9.37 0.67
N LEU A 191 -14.62 -8.92 -0.12
CA LEU A 191 -15.99 -8.62 0.36
C LEU A 191 -16.69 -9.89 0.84
N VAL A 192 -16.63 -10.97 0.07
CA VAL A 192 -17.21 -12.26 0.46
C VAL A 192 -16.61 -12.76 1.77
N ALA A 193 -15.28 -12.81 1.85
CA ALA A 193 -14.55 -13.39 2.98
C ALA A 193 -14.73 -12.60 4.28
N ASN A 194 -14.77 -11.28 4.20
CA ASN A 194 -14.67 -10.40 5.37
C ASN A 194 -15.98 -9.70 5.74
N SER A 195 -17.00 -9.73 4.88
CA SER A 195 -18.28 -9.04 5.11
C SER A 195 -19.49 -9.96 4.89
N ASP A 196 -19.56 -10.65 3.75
CA ASP A 196 -20.84 -11.23 3.33
C ASP A 196 -21.12 -12.62 3.89
N ILE A 197 -20.09 -13.39 4.26
CA ILE A 197 -20.29 -14.68 4.91
C ILE A 197 -20.80 -14.44 6.33
N PRO A 198 -22.01 -14.92 6.67
CA PRO A 198 -22.52 -14.83 8.03
C PRO A 198 -21.83 -15.91 8.88
N TRP A 199 -20.69 -15.55 9.47
CA TRP A 199 -19.87 -16.46 10.25
C TRP A 199 -20.65 -17.00 11.46
N PRO A 200 -20.64 -18.33 11.70
CA PRO A 200 -21.37 -18.94 12.80
C PRO A 200 -20.69 -18.66 14.14
N GLU A 201 -21.49 -18.68 15.20
CA GLU A 201 -21.01 -18.66 16.59
C GLU A 201 -20.97 -20.08 17.17
N VAL A 202 -19.97 -20.35 18.02
CA VAL A 202 -19.86 -21.61 18.77
C VAL A 202 -19.51 -21.33 20.22
N THR A 203 -20.08 -22.11 21.14
CA THR A 203 -19.68 -22.11 22.55
C THR A 203 -18.55 -23.13 22.76
N LEU A 204 -17.42 -22.69 23.30
CA LEU A 204 -16.26 -23.54 23.56
C LEU A 204 -16.25 -24.09 25.00
N SER A 205 -15.24 -24.88 25.33
CA SER A 205 -15.14 -25.54 26.65
C SER A 205 -14.88 -24.60 27.83
N ASP A 206 -14.49 -23.35 27.57
CA ASP A 206 -14.44 -22.27 28.55
C ASP A 206 -15.82 -21.70 28.91
N GLY A 207 -16.87 -22.09 28.17
CA GLY A 207 -18.24 -21.62 28.35
C GLY A 207 -18.53 -20.30 27.63
N GLU A 208 -17.57 -19.73 26.90
CA GLU A 208 -17.76 -18.51 26.13
C GLU A 208 -18.19 -18.83 24.69
N THR A 209 -18.99 -17.92 24.11
CA THR A 209 -19.42 -18.00 22.71
C THR A 209 -18.55 -17.10 21.85
N HIS A 210 -18.06 -17.66 20.74
CA HIS A 210 -17.18 -16.95 19.82
C HIS A 210 -17.66 -17.08 18.37
N VAL A 211 -17.59 -15.97 17.64
CA VAL A 211 -17.76 -15.96 16.18
C VAL A 211 -16.55 -16.65 15.54
N ILE A 212 -16.81 -17.60 14.65
CA ILE A 212 -15.78 -18.35 13.91
C ILE A 212 -15.62 -17.73 12.52
N ASP A 213 -15.21 -16.46 12.49
CA ASP A 213 -14.69 -15.79 11.30
C ASP A 213 -13.19 -16.11 11.12
N SER A 214 -12.49 -15.42 10.21
CA SER A 214 -11.05 -15.65 9.98
C SER A 214 -10.20 -15.42 11.24
N GLN A 215 -10.52 -14.42 12.07
CA GLN A 215 -9.80 -14.12 13.30
C GLN A 215 -10.12 -15.16 14.38
N GLY A 216 -11.41 -15.49 14.54
CA GLY A 216 -11.89 -16.53 15.44
C GLY A 216 -11.30 -17.90 15.11
N TYR A 217 -11.30 -18.29 13.85
CA TYR A 217 -10.65 -19.53 13.40
C TYR A 217 -9.16 -19.54 13.73
N GLY A 218 -8.44 -18.46 13.41
CA GLY A 218 -7.00 -18.33 13.71
C GLY A 218 -6.70 -18.45 15.20
N ARG A 219 -7.51 -17.82 16.06
CA ARG A 219 -7.37 -17.85 17.51
C ARG A 219 -7.74 -19.20 18.11
N TRP A 220 -8.88 -19.77 17.74
CA TRP A 220 -9.43 -20.92 18.47
C TRP A 220 -8.98 -22.28 17.93
N ARG A 221 -8.42 -22.33 16.72
CA ARG A 221 -7.76 -23.55 16.21
C ARG A 221 -6.51 -23.94 17.00
N SER A 222 -6.01 -23.08 17.87
CA SER A 222 -4.87 -23.35 18.77
C SER A 222 -5.29 -23.65 20.21
N SER A 223 -6.60 -23.74 20.51
CA SER A 223 -7.10 -24.14 21.83
C SER A 223 -6.39 -25.41 22.33
N GLU A 224 -6.06 -25.49 23.61
CA GLU A 224 -5.47 -26.69 24.21
C GLU A 224 -6.44 -27.88 24.15
N ASN A 225 -7.75 -27.60 24.19
CA ASN A 225 -8.80 -28.61 24.08
C ASN A 225 -8.95 -29.09 22.63
N ARG A 226 -8.71 -30.39 22.41
CA ARG A 226 -8.83 -31.02 21.09
C ARG A 226 -10.25 -30.92 20.51
N ASN A 227 -11.28 -31.03 21.34
CA ASN A 227 -12.66 -31.00 20.86
C ASN A 227 -13.03 -29.60 20.36
N ASP A 228 -12.57 -28.55 21.05
CA ASP A 228 -12.74 -27.16 20.61
C ASP A 228 -12.03 -26.92 19.28
N ARG A 229 -10.78 -27.37 19.13
CA ARG A 229 -10.06 -27.27 17.84
C ARG A 229 -10.81 -27.94 16.70
N LYS A 230 -11.37 -29.14 16.95
CA LYS A 230 -12.16 -29.86 15.94
C LYS A 230 -13.45 -29.11 15.61
N LEU A 231 -14.19 -28.66 16.61
CA LEU A 231 -15.42 -27.89 16.43
C LEU A 231 -15.17 -26.63 15.61
N VAL A 232 -14.16 -25.84 16.00
CA VAL A 232 -13.76 -24.61 15.28
C VAL A 232 -13.39 -24.91 13.83
N PHE A 233 -12.60 -25.97 13.59
CA PHE A 233 -12.20 -26.37 12.23
C PHE A 233 -13.39 -26.79 11.38
N ASP A 234 -14.21 -27.71 11.89
CA ASP A 234 -15.37 -28.22 11.16
C ASP A 234 -16.35 -27.07 10.86
N THR A 235 -16.62 -26.21 11.84
CA THR A 235 -17.52 -25.05 11.70
C THR A 235 -17.02 -24.08 10.62
N PHE A 236 -15.76 -23.66 10.68
CA PHE A 236 -15.19 -22.70 9.73
C PHE A 236 -15.20 -23.24 8.30
N TRP A 237 -14.70 -24.46 8.08
CA TRP A 237 -14.59 -25.04 6.75
C TRP A 237 -15.91 -25.54 6.19
N THR A 238 -16.85 -25.98 7.03
CA THR A 238 -18.22 -26.28 6.58
C THR A 238 -18.88 -25.02 6.04
N LYS A 239 -18.75 -23.89 6.76
CA LYS A 239 -19.31 -22.62 6.29
C LYS A 239 -18.68 -22.17 4.98
N TRP A 240 -17.35 -22.24 4.83
CA TRP A 240 -16.68 -21.99 3.55
C TRP A 240 -17.15 -22.93 2.43
N GLY A 241 -17.45 -24.18 2.75
CA GLY A 241 -17.96 -25.18 1.82
C GLY A 241 -19.24 -24.72 1.10
N GLU A 242 -20.12 -24.00 1.79
CA GLU A 242 -21.35 -23.41 1.22
C GLU A 242 -21.06 -22.38 0.11
N TYR A 243 -19.90 -21.74 0.14
CA TYR A 243 -19.48 -20.69 -0.82
C TYR A 243 -18.41 -21.18 -1.81
N SER A 244 -18.06 -22.47 -1.76
CA SER A 244 -16.97 -23.05 -2.55
C SER A 244 -17.09 -22.79 -4.06
N SER A 245 -18.30 -22.89 -4.63
CA SER A 245 -18.54 -22.59 -6.05
C SER A 245 -18.27 -21.13 -6.41
N SER A 246 -18.74 -20.19 -5.59
CA SER A 246 -18.55 -18.75 -5.84
C SER A 246 -17.09 -18.35 -5.72
N VAL A 247 -16.42 -18.78 -4.65
CA VAL A 247 -14.98 -18.54 -4.44
C VAL A 247 -14.15 -19.21 -5.53
N GLY A 248 -14.53 -20.42 -5.93
CA GLY A 248 -13.89 -21.14 -7.05
C GLY A 248 -14.00 -20.38 -8.37
N ALA A 249 -15.17 -19.80 -8.67
CA ALA A 249 -15.37 -18.98 -9.86
C ALA A 249 -14.54 -17.68 -9.83
N ILE A 250 -14.45 -17.03 -8.66
CA ILE A 250 -13.61 -15.84 -8.45
C ILE A 250 -12.14 -16.18 -8.70
N LEU A 251 -11.63 -17.26 -8.10
CA LEU A 251 -10.25 -17.71 -8.28
C LEU A 251 -9.96 -18.09 -9.74
N ASN A 252 -10.86 -18.84 -10.38
CA ASN A 252 -10.71 -19.20 -11.80
C ASN A 252 -10.62 -17.95 -12.68
N THR A 253 -11.46 -16.95 -12.43
CA THR A 253 -11.44 -15.69 -13.17
C THR A 253 -10.09 -14.97 -12.98
N HIS A 254 -9.59 -14.91 -11.75
CA HIS A 254 -8.27 -14.34 -11.46
C HIS A 254 -7.15 -15.07 -12.23
N ILE A 255 -7.13 -16.40 -12.19
CA ILE A 255 -6.12 -17.20 -12.90
C ILE A 255 -6.21 -17.00 -14.42
N GLN A 256 -7.41 -16.96 -14.98
CA GLN A 256 -7.62 -16.69 -16.41
C GLN A 256 -7.10 -15.30 -16.79
N THR A 257 -7.32 -14.28 -15.95
CA THR A 257 -6.74 -12.95 -16.15
C THR A 257 -5.20 -12.99 -16.14
N GLN A 258 -4.58 -13.69 -15.18
CA GLN A 258 -3.12 -13.82 -15.14
C GLN A 258 -2.57 -14.54 -16.38
N ALA A 259 -3.22 -15.63 -16.80
CA ALA A 259 -2.84 -16.36 -18.00
C ALA A 259 -2.96 -15.50 -19.28
N ALA A 260 -4.03 -14.72 -19.40
CA ALA A 260 -4.23 -13.81 -20.53
C ALA A 260 -3.17 -12.70 -20.57
N LEU A 261 -2.85 -12.09 -19.43
CA LEU A 261 -1.80 -11.07 -19.33
C LEU A 261 -0.42 -11.64 -19.64
N ALA A 262 -0.13 -12.85 -19.17
CA ALA A 262 1.12 -13.55 -19.48
C ALA A 262 1.24 -13.86 -20.98
N GLN A 263 0.17 -14.33 -21.62
CA GLN A 263 0.14 -14.55 -23.07
C GLN A 263 0.28 -13.24 -23.86
N ALA A 264 -0.34 -12.17 -23.40
CA ALA A 264 -0.25 -10.86 -24.05
C ALA A 264 1.18 -10.30 -24.01
N ARG A 265 1.91 -10.52 -22.91
CA ARG A 265 3.27 -10.01 -22.68
C ARG A 265 4.37 -11.07 -22.82
N HIS A 266 4.12 -12.16 -23.54
CA HIS A 266 5.09 -13.25 -23.68
C HIS A 266 6.24 -12.88 -24.61
#